data_AF-A0A4Y2DHJ8-F1
#
_entry.id   AF-A0A4Y2DHJ8-F1
#
_cell.length_a   1.000
_cell.length_b   1.000
_cell.length_c   1.000
_cell.angle_alpha   90.00
_cell.angle_beta   90.00
_cell.angle_gamma   90.00
#
_symmetry.space_group_name_H-M   'P 1'
#
loop_
_entity.id
_entity.type
_entity.pdbx_description
1 polymer ?
#
loop_
_entity_poly.entity_id
_entity_poly.type
_entity_poly.pdbx_seq_one_letter_code
_entity_poly.pdbx_strand_id
1 'polypeptide(L)' 'EMFDHPPYRPDLAPSDFHLFIKLKEFLRGKRFRSDEELENAWTTWRSELAGEEYDMGILKLVDRYDKC' A
#
# COMPACT_ATOMS: atom_id res chain seq x y z
N GLU A 1 -13.35 -10.99 10.24
CA GLU A 1 -12.49 -12.19 10.16
C GLU A 1 -11.05 -11.76 10.40
N MET A 2 -10.27 -12.52 11.16
CA MET A 2 -8.86 -12.23 11.45
C MET A 2 -8.02 -13.29 10.75
N PHE A 3 -7.18 -12.89 9.82
CA PHE A 3 -6.25 -13.79 9.15
C PHE A 3 -5.02 -13.98 10.03
N ASP A 4 -4.59 -15.24 10.19
CA ASP A 4 -3.34 -15.54 10.89
C ASP A 4 -2.17 -14.92 10.13
N HIS A 5 -1.53 -13.93 10.76
CA HIS A 5 -0.37 -13.26 10.20
C HIS A 5 0.89 -13.69 10.97
N PRO A 6 1.80 -14.43 10.33
CA PRO A 6 3.05 -14.82 10.98
C PRO A 6 3.89 -13.58 11.34
N PRO A 7 4.61 -13.60 12.48
CA PRO A 7 5.42 -12.47 12.90
C PRO A 7 6.54 -12.16 11.89
N TYR A 8 6.79 -10.87 11.66
CA TYR A 8 7.85 -10.35 10.78
C TYR A 8 7.75 -10.78 9.31
N ARG A 9 6.53 -10.93 8.78
CA ARG A 9 6.28 -11.32 7.37
C ARG A 9 5.63 -10.18 6.56
N PRO A 10 6.33 -9.04 6.36
CA PRO A 10 5.81 -7.93 5.56
C PRO A 10 5.56 -8.33 4.09
N ASP A 11 6.20 -9.41 3.62
CA ASP A 11 5.96 -10.01 2.32
C ASP A 11 4.56 -10.65 2.18
N LEU A 12 3.85 -10.90 3.29
CA LEU A 12 2.46 -11.35 3.35
C LEU A 12 1.47 -10.25 3.72
N ALA A 13 1.92 -9.00 3.86
CA ALA A 13 1.06 -7.85 4.12
C ALA A 13 0.86 -7.03 2.83
N PRO A 14 -0.34 -7.03 2.21
CA PRO A 14 -0.59 -6.27 0.98
C PRO A 14 -0.31 -4.77 1.11
N SER A 15 -0.46 -4.22 2.32
CA SER A 15 -0.04 -2.86 2.65
C SER A 15 1.44 -2.66 2.39
N ASP A 16 2.30 -3.56 2.85
CA ASP A 16 3.76 -3.40 2.80
C ASP A 16 4.34 -3.73 1.42
N PHE A 17 3.93 -4.85 0.81
CA PHE A 17 4.51 -5.29 -0.46
C PHE A 17 3.88 -4.65 -1.71
N HIS A 18 2.76 -3.93 -1.56
CA HIS A 18 2.06 -3.34 -2.71
C HIS A 18 1.70 -1.86 -2.48
N LEU A 19 0.81 -1.56 -1.52
CA LEU A 19 0.24 -0.22 -1.36
C LEU A 19 1.30 0.81 -0.96
N PHE A 20 2.13 0.52 0.04
CA PHE A 20 3.16 1.41 0.53
C PHE A 20 4.32 1.56 -0.44
N ILE A 21 4.55 0.61 -1.35
CA ILE A 21 5.53 0.79 -2.43
C ILE A 21 5.07 1.92 -3.35
N LYS A 22 3.82 1.85 -3.83
CA LYS A 22 3.23 2.90 -4.68
C LYS A 22 3.15 4.25 -3.97
N LEU A 23 2.78 4.23 -2.69
CA LEU A 23 2.76 5.45 -1.87
C LEU A 23 4.15 6.05 -1.75
N LYS A 24 5.19 5.24 -1.47
CA LYS A 24 6.58 5.71 -1.41
C LYS A 24 7.05 6.29 -2.74
N GLU A 25 6.63 5.72 -3.87
CA GLU A 25 6.90 6.26 -5.20
C GLU A 25 6.23 7.63 -5.40
N PHE A 26 4.95 7.76 -5.03
CA PHE A 26 4.23 9.03 -5.07
C PHE A 26 4.86 10.10 -4.18
N LEU A 27 5.26 9.72 -2.96
CA LEU A 27 5.86 10.63 -1.98
C LEU A 27 7.32 10.98 -2.29
N ARG A 28 7.98 10.23 -3.17
CA ARG A 28 9.42 10.40 -3.44
C ARG A 28 9.72 11.83 -3.90
N GLY A 29 10.57 12.52 -3.14
CA GLY A 29 11.05 13.86 -3.45
C GLY A 29 10.05 14.99 -3.14
N LYS A 30 8.83 14.68 -2.68
CA LYS A 30 7.89 15.70 -2.21
C LYS A 30 8.31 16.21 -0.83
N ARG A 31 8.14 17.50 -0.58
CA ARG A 31 8.29 18.14 0.73
C ARG A 31 7.03 18.93 1.01
N PHE A 32 6.40 18.67 2.14
CA PHE A 32 5.18 19.34 2.59
C PHE A 32 5.55 20.37 3.65
N ARG A 33 4.91 21.53 3.62
CA ARG A 33 5.12 22.62 4.58
C ARG A 33 4.16 22.56 5.77
N SER A 34 3.09 21.78 5.66
CA SER A 34 2.09 21.57 6.69
C SER A 34 1.44 20.19 6.57
N ASP A 35 0.80 19.75 7.64
CA ASP A 35 0.01 18.52 7.65
C ASP A 35 -1.19 18.62 6.69
N GLU A 36 -1.80 19.80 6.55
CA GLU A 36 -2.88 20.04 5.58
C GLU A 36 -2.42 19.78 4.13
N GLU A 37 -1.20 20.19 3.77
CA GLU A 37 -0.65 19.92 2.44
C GLU A 37 -0.43 18.40 2.22
N LEU A 38 0.02 17.69 3.25
CA LEU A 38 0.18 16.24 3.24
C LEU A 38 -1.17 15.51 3.12
N GLU A 39 -2.17 15.92 3.91
CA GLU A 39 -3.52 15.35 3.91
C GLU A 39 -4.22 15.53 2.55
N ASN A 40 -4.07 16.70 1.94
CA ASN A 40 -4.57 16.97 0.60
C ASN A 40 -3.89 16.08 -0.44
N ALA A 41 -2.55 16.00 -0.42
CA ALA A 41 -1.81 15.13 -1.34
C ALA A 41 -2.17 13.65 -1.18
N TRP A 42 -2.38 13.19 0.06
CA TRP A 42 -2.86 11.86 0.37
C TRP A 42 -4.27 11.59 -0.16
N THR A 43 -5.18 12.56 0.00
CA THR A 43 -6.57 12.45 -0.48
C THR A 43 -6.63 12.41 -2.00
N THR A 44 -5.83 13.24 -2.68
CA THR A 44 -5.69 13.21 -4.14
C THR A 44 -5.14 11.88 -4.62
N TRP A 45 -4.01 11.42 -4.06
CA TRP A 45 -3.40 10.15 -4.44
C TRP A 45 -4.36 8.96 -4.27
N ARG A 46 -5.09 8.93 -3.15
CA ARG A 46 -6.07 7.85 -2.89
C ARG A 46 -7.22 7.87 -3.88
N SER A 47 -7.66 9.06 -4.31
CA SER A 47 -8.73 9.22 -5.30
C SER A 47 -8.29 8.84 -6.71
N GLU A 48 -7.01 9.04 -7.03
CA GLU A 48 -6.41 8.67 -8.31
C GLU A 48 -6.03 7.18 -8.38
N LEU A 49 -5.84 6.52 -7.22
CA LEU A 49 -5.50 5.11 -7.18
C LEU A 49 -6.69 4.27 -7.64
N ALA A 50 -6.53 3.58 -8.77
CA ALA A 50 -7.56 2.73 -9.34
C ALA A 50 -7.95 1.59 -8.38
N GLY A 51 -9.24 1.24 -8.32
CA GLY A 51 -9.72 0.09 -7.55
C GLY A 51 -8.98 -1.20 -7.90
N GLU A 52 -8.64 -1.37 -9.18
CA GLU A 52 -7.84 -2.48 -9.71
C GLU A 52 -6.47 -2.63 -9.01
N GLU A 53 -5.87 -1.56 -8.50
CA GLU A 53 -4.60 -1.64 -7.76
C GLU A 53 -4.77 -2.28 -6.39
N TYR A 54 -5.89 -2.02 -5.72
CA TYR A 54 -6.22 -2.73 -4.49
C TYR A 54 -6.47 -4.22 -4.78
N ASP A 55 -7.25 -4.52 -5.82
CA ASP A 55 -7.54 -5.90 -6.22
C ASP A 55 -6.26 -6.66 -6.58
N MET A 56 -5.36 -6.05 -7.36
CA MET A 56 -4.06 -6.64 -7.69
C MET A 56 -3.19 -6.89 -6.46
N GLY A 57 -3.20 -5.97 -5.48
CA GLY A 57 -2.48 -6.15 -4.22
C GLY A 57 -2.99 -7.36 -3.44
N ILE A 58 -4.31 -7.54 -3.37
CA ILE A 58 -4.96 -8.68 -2.70
C ILE A 58 -4.72 -9.98 -3.48
N LEU A 59 -4.86 -9.99 -4.81
CA LEU A 59 -4.63 -11.20 -5.62
C LEU A 59 -3.19 -11.70 -5.51
N LYS A 60 -2.21 -10.79 -5.46
CA LYS A 60 -0.80 -11.15 -5.24
C LYS A 60 -0.54 -11.82 -3.90
N LEU A 61 -1.45 -11.68 -2.93
CA LEU A 61 -1.32 -12.36 -1.64
C LEU A 61 -1.42 -13.89 -1.81
N VAL A 62 -2.27 -14.37 -2.73
CA VAL A 62 -2.45 -15.80 -3.01
C VAL A 62 -1.13 -16.42 -3.46
N ASP A 63 -0.53 -15.86 -4.52
CA ASP A 63 0.76 -16.29 -5.06
C ASP A 63 1.90 -16.22 -4.02
N ARG A 64 1.80 -15.27 -3.08
CA ARG A 64 2.80 -15.08 -2.03
C ARG A 64 2.67 -16.16 -0.98
N TYR A 65 1.47 -16.49 -0.52
CA TYR A 65 1.25 -17.60 0.42
C TYR A 65 1.80 -18.93 -0.14
N ASP A 66 1.61 -19.21 -1.42
CA ASP A 66 2.10 -20.44 -2.06
C ASP A 66 3.63 -20.56 -2.11
N LYS A 67 4.35 -19.43 -2.02
CA LYS A 67 5.82 -19.38 -2.07
C LYS A 67 6.47 -19.42 -0.69
N CYS A 68 5.68 -19.49 0.37
CA CYS A 68 6.11 -19.34 1.76
C CYS A 68 6.18 -20.66 2.53
#